data_AF-A0A2D5WB21-F1
#
_entry.id   AF-A0A2D5WB21-F1
#
_cell.length_a   1.000
_cell.length_b   1.000
_cell.length_c   1.000
_cell.angle_alpha   90.00
_cell.angle_beta   90.00
_cell.angle_gamma   90.00
#
_symmetry.space_group_name_H-M   'P 1'
#
loop_
_entity.id
_entity.type
_entity.pdbx_description
1 polymer ?
#
loop_
_entity_poly.entity_id
_entity_poly.type
_entity_poly.pdbx_seq_one_letter_code
_entity_poly.pdbx_strand_id
1 'polypeptide(L)'
;MRQRHRFDYSRLATALAERLPATELQGALARDGDFPRAVLESGGITDWELSQVACEIYGLPFLPVDQAQPAPSLVAELLAAGHGPLLRRSGLVPLAKNGQLLTVAMPALVPAAVLDELARETGLVPAPVVGTVMTNARWLDEFVPEEELAERPADESSDQEPSAPLPGTVWRGKRPTRPN
;
A
#
# COMPACT_ATOMS: atom_id res chain seq x y z
N MET A 1 23.16 2.79 19.68
CA MET A 1 22.09 1.86 19.25
C MET A 1 20.76 2.50 19.66
N ARG A 2 20.04 3.13 18.72
CA ARG A 2 18.76 3.81 19.02
C ARG A 2 17.67 2.76 19.18
N GLN A 3 16.87 2.85 20.24
CA GLN A 3 15.65 2.07 20.37
C GLN A 3 14.81 2.30 19.10
N ARG A 4 14.69 1.27 18.25
CA ARG A 4 13.66 1.25 17.22
C ARG A 4 12.35 1.19 17.99
N HIS A 5 11.65 2.31 18.11
CA HIS A 5 10.30 2.30 18.61
C HIS A 5 9.52 1.31 17.75
N ARG A 6 9.12 0.19 18.33
CA ARG A 6 8.30 -0.79 17.64
C ARG A 6 6.93 -0.15 17.49
N PHE A 7 6.67 0.44 16.33
CA PHE A 7 5.33 0.92 16.00
C PHE A 7 4.47 -0.31 15.79
N ASP A 8 3.55 -0.55 16.72
CA ASP A 8 2.63 -1.67 16.67
C ASP A 8 1.24 -1.26 17.19
N TYR A 9 0.21 -1.82 16.57
CA TYR A 9 -1.17 -1.48 16.91
C TYR A 9 -1.60 -2.02 18.28
N SER A 10 -0.99 -3.09 18.79
CA SER A 10 -1.33 -3.66 20.10
C SER A 10 -1.00 -2.69 21.24
N ARG A 11 0.15 -2.01 21.15
CA ARG A 11 0.54 -0.99 22.10
C ARG A 11 -0.37 0.25 22.03
N LEU A 12 -0.75 0.67 20.83
CA LEU A 12 -1.71 1.78 20.67
C LEU A 12 -3.09 1.39 21.24
N ALA A 13 -3.58 0.18 20.94
CA ALA A 13 -4.84 -0.33 21.48
C ALA A 13 -4.82 -0.40 23.01
N THR A 14 -3.70 -0.80 23.62
CA THR A 14 -3.55 -0.84 25.08
C THR A 14 -3.77 0.55 25.72
N ALA A 15 -3.26 1.60 25.09
CA ALA A 15 -3.45 2.97 25.61
C ALA A 15 -4.85 3.53 25.35
N LEU A 16 -5.53 3.04 24.31
CA LEU A 16 -6.91 3.40 24.01
C LEU A 16 -7.93 2.67 24.91
N ALA A 17 -7.52 1.65 25.67
CA ALA A 17 -8.41 0.83 26.50
C ALA A 17 -9.12 1.61 27.63
N GLU A 18 -8.61 2.77 28.02
CA GLU A 18 -9.29 3.66 28.99
C GLU A 18 -10.43 4.48 28.36
N ARG A 19 -10.48 4.55 27.03
CA ARG A 19 -11.41 5.39 26.25
C ARG A 19 -12.41 4.55 25.45
N LEU A 20 -12.00 3.36 25.03
CA LEU A 20 -12.78 2.47 24.16
C LEU A 20 -12.98 1.10 24.79
N PRO A 21 -14.15 0.47 24.62
CA PRO A 21 -14.39 -0.88 25.10
C PRO A 21 -13.51 -1.89 24.36
N ALA A 22 -13.11 -2.94 25.08
CA ALA A 22 -12.22 -3.97 24.56
C ALA A 22 -12.75 -4.64 23.27
N THR A 23 -14.08 -4.76 23.12
CA THR A 23 -14.72 -5.34 21.93
C THR A 23 -14.49 -4.50 20.68
N GLU A 24 -14.52 -3.17 20.79
CA GLU A 24 -14.24 -2.27 19.65
C GLU A 24 -12.76 -2.32 19.26
N LEU A 25 -11.85 -2.32 20.25
CA LEU A 25 -10.41 -2.42 20.01
C LEU A 25 -10.02 -3.76 19.38
N GLN A 26 -10.62 -4.86 19.83
CA GLN A 26 -10.42 -6.18 19.22
C GLN A 26 -10.96 -6.23 17.79
N GLY A 27 -12.14 -5.64 17.55
CA GLY A 27 -12.70 -5.53 16.20
C GLY A 27 -11.81 -4.71 15.26
N ALA A 28 -11.23 -3.61 15.75
CA ALA A 28 -10.30 -2.79 14.99
C ALA A 28 -8.98 -3.51 14.70
N LEU A 29 -8.42 -4.25 15.67
CA LEU A 29 -7.19 -5.02 15.49
C LEU A 29 -7.34 -6.19 14.50
N ALA A 30 -8.56 -6.71 14.35
CA ALA A 30 -8.86 -7.75 13.38
C ALA A 30 -8.94 -7.24 11.92
N ARG A 31 -8.92 -5.92 11.71
CA ARG A 31 -8.91 -5.32 10.37
C ARG A 31 -7.46 -5.13 9.91
N ASP A 32 -7.11 -5.80 8.81
CA ASP A 32 -5.75 -5.80 8.27
C ASP A 32 -5.32 -4.38 7.87
N GLY A 33 -4.22 -3.90 8.48
CA GLY A 33 -3.54 -2.66 8.09
C GLY A 33 -4.24 -1.34 8.48
N ASP A 34 -5.54 -1.37 8.77
CA ASP A 34 -6.41 -0.19 8.86
C ASP A 34 -6.91 0.13 10.29
N PHE A 35 -6.12 -0.24 11.30
CA PHE A 35 -6.51 -0.08 12.71
C PHE A 35 -6.93 1.35 13.10
N PRO A 36 -6.17 2.42 12.77
CA PRO A 36 -6.57 3.79 13.15
C PRO A 36 -7.93 4.21 12.59
N ARG A 37 -8.22 3.86 11.34
CA ARG A 37 -9.52 4.13 10.71
C ARG A 37 -10.64 3.34 11.38
N ALA A 38 -10.42 2.04 11.62
CA ALA A 38 -11.38 1.19 12.29
C ALA A 38 -11.71 1.68 13.71
N VAL A 39 -10.73 2.22 14.43
CA VAL A 39 -10.95 2.86 15.73
C VAL A 39 -11.86 4.08 15.61
N LEU A 40 -11.67 4.94 14.62
CA LEU A 40 -12.53 6.12 14.44
C LEU A 40 -13.96 5.74 14.01
N GLU A 41 -14.10 4.69 13.20
CA GLU A 41 -15.40 4.18 12.78
C GLU A 41 -16.24 3.63 13.95
N SER A 42 -15.62 3.29 15.09
CA SER A 42 -16.34 2.94 16.32
C SER A 42 -17.09 4.12 16.96
N GLY A 43 -16.66 5.36 16.68
CA GLY A 43 -17.29 6.59 17.19
C GLY A 43 -16.99 6.94 18.64
N GLY A 44 -16.24 6.12 19.39
CA GLY A 44 -15.91 6.38 20.80
C GLY A 44 -14.73 7.32 21.03
N ILE A 45 -14.00 7.69 19.97
CA ILE A 45 -12.86 8.62 20.03
C ILE A 45 -12.80 9.48 18.76
N THR A 46 -12.35 10.72 18.88
CA THR A 46 -12.16 11.61 17.74
C THR A 46 -10.81 11.41 17.06
N ASP A 47 -10.70 11.86 15.80
CA ASP A 47 -9.45 11.81 15.01
C ASP A 47 -8.29 12.57 15.70
N TRP A 48 -8.63 13.68 16.35
CA TRP A 48 -7.69 14.47 17.14
C TRP A 48 -7.19 13.71 18.37
N GLU A 49 -8.08 13.15 19.18
CA GLU A 49 -7.72 12.41 20.40
C GLU A 49 -6.88 11.16 20.07
N LEU A 50 -7.23 10.43 19.01
CA LEU A 50 -6.43 9.30 18.54
C LEU A 50 -5.00 9.71 18.18
N SER A 51 -4.85 10.84 17.48
CA SER A 51 -3.54 11.39 17.10
C SER A 51 -2.74 11.84 18.33
N GLN A 52 -3.39 12.46 19.32
CA GLN A 52 -2.74 12.83 20.58
C GLN A 52 -2.21 11.62 21.34
N VAL A 53 -3.04 10.58 21.49
CA VAL A 53 -2.65 9.32 22.14
C VAL A 53 -1.44 8.70 21.43
N ALA A 54 -1.41 8.69 20.09
CA ALA A 54 -0.25 8.22 19.34
C ALA A 54 1.01 9.07 19.61
N CYS A 55 0.90 10.40 19.63
CA CYS A 55 2.02 11.30 19.97
C CYS A 55 2.59 11.00 21.36
N GLU A 56 1.72 10.86 22.37
CA GLU A 56 2.09 10.63 23.76
C GLU A 56 2.85 9.31 23.94
N ILE A 57 2.36 8.22 23.35
CA ILE A 57 2.94 6.88 23.52
C ILE A 57 4.31 6.75 22.84
N TYR A 58 4.44 7.37 21.66
CA TYR A 58 5.59 7.17 20.79
C TYR A 58 6.57 8.34 20.79
N GLY A 59 6.25 9.45 21.47
CA GLY A 59 7.09 10.64 21.52
C GLY A 59 7.30 11.28 20.15
N LEU A 60 6.32 11.12 19.25
CA LEU A 60 6.39 11.63 17.88
C LEU A 60 5.78 13.02 17.80
N PRO A 61 6.31 13.89 16.92
CA PRO A 61 5.70 15.19 16.68
C PRO A 61 4.35 15.04 15.97
N PHE A 62 3.40 15.88 16.34
CA PHE A 62 2.13 16.03 15.65
C PHE A 62 2.27 17.06 14.52
N LEU A 63 1.99 16.66 13.29
CA LEU A 63 2.07 17.50 12.11
C LEU A 63 1.02 17.05 11.07
N PRO A 64 -0.21 17.58 11.15
CA PRO A 64 -1.28 17.22 10.23
C PRO A 64 -1.04 17.83 8.85
N VAL A 65 -1.58 17.17 7.82
CA VAL A 65 -1.26 17.46 6.41
C VAL A 65 -1.70 18.86 5.99
N ASP A 66 -2.81 19.34 6.54
CA ASP A 66 -3.36 20.68 6.28
C ASP A 66 -2.45 21.81 6.80
N GLN A 67 -1.60 21.54 7.80
CA GLN A 67 -0.60 22.48 8.30
C GLN A 67 0.76 22.33 7.63
N ALA A 68 1.12 21.13 7.21
CA ALA A 68 2.45 20.81 6.69
C ALA A 68 2.68 21.24 5.23
N GLN A 69 1.62 21.20 4.41
CA GLN A 69 1.65 21.43 2.96
C GLN A 69 2.72 20.58 2.22
N PRO A 70 2.39 19.33 1.84
CA PRO A 70 3.27 18.45 1.08
C PRO A 70 3.92 19.13 -0.13
N ALA A 71 5.24 18.96 -0.28
CA ALA A 71 5.99 19.55 -1.39
C ALA A 71 5.53 18.97 -2.75
N PRO A 72 4.97 19.77 -3.68
CA PRO A 72 4.39 19.24 -4.92
C PRO A 72 5.38 18.46 -5.79
N SER A 73 6.65 18.88 -5.82
CA SER A 73 7.71 18.20 -6.57
C SER A 73 8.03 16.81 -6.00
N LEU A 74 8.00 16.65 -4.68
CA LEU A 74 8.20 15.35 -4.03
C LEU A 74 7.04 14.40 -4.35
N VAL A 75 5.81 14.91 -4.29
CA VAL A 75 4.62 14.13 -4.63
C VAL A 75 4.71 13.65 -6.08
N ALA A 76 4.99 14.56 -7.02
CA ALA A 76 5.17 14.20 -8.43
C ALA A 76 6.29 13.17 -8.64
N GLU A 77 7.42 13.29 -7.93
CA GLU A 77 8.53 12.32 -7.97
C GLU A 77 8.07 10.92 -7.55
N LEU A 78 7.39 10.81 -6.41
CA LEU A 78 6.93 9.53 -5.87
C LEU A 78 5.83 8.89 -6.72
N LEU A 79 4.93 9.69 -7.29
CA LEU A 79 3.89 9.19 -8.18
C LEU A 79 4.48 8.70 -9.51
N ALA A 80 5.41 9.45 -10.11
CA ALA A 80 6.09 9.04 -11.34
C ALA A 80 6.91 7.74 -11.16
N ALA A 81 7.40 7.49 -9.94
CA ALA A 81 8.07 6.25 -9.56
C ALA A 81 7.11 5.09 -9.21
N GLY A 82 5.79 5.30 -9.29
CA GLY A 82 4.79 4.25 -9.07
C GLY A 82 4.47 3.96 -7.60
N HIS A 83 4.80 4.86 -6.67
CA HIS A 83 4.56 4.63 -5.23
C HIS A 83 3.15 5.04 -4.76
N GLY A 84 2.30 5.54 -5.66
CA GLY A 84 0.91 5.92 -5.34
C GLY A 84 0.10 4.85 -4.61
N PRO A 85 0.09 3.59 -5.08
CA PRO A 85 -0.63 2.50 -4.40
C PRO A 85 -0.16 2.23 -2.98
N LEU A 86 1.15 2.40 -2.70
CA LEU A 86 1.69 2.25 -1.35
C LEU A 86 1.20 3.37 -0.44
N LEU A 87 1.30 4.61 -0.91
CA LEU A 87 0.84 5.77 -0.14
C LEU A 87 -0.66 5.66 0.19
N ARG A 88 -1.48 5.27 -0.80
CA ARG A 88 -2.92 5.04 -0.59
C ARG A 88 -3.21 3.94 0.42
N ARG A 89 -2.70 2.72 0.19
CA ARG A 89 -3.03 1.55 1.04
C ARG A 89 -2.58 1.71 2.49
N SER A 90 -1.53 2.51 2.72
CA SER A 90 -0.98 2.77 4.04
C SER A 90 -1.49 4.05 4.70
N GLY A 91 -2.19 4.92 3.96
CA GLY A 91 -2.61 6.22 4.44
C GLY A 91 -1.44 7.20 4.68
N LEU A 92 -0.25 6.92 4.16
CA LEU A 92 0.95 7.73 4.38
C LEU A 92 1.00 8.93 3.45
N VAL A 93 1.24 10.12 4.01
CA VAL A 93 1.40 11.35 3.21
C VAL A 93 2.85 11.83 3.25
N PRO A 94 3.56 11.90 2.10
CA PRO A 94 4.91 12.41 2.04
C PRO A 94 4.89 13.94 2.21
N LEU A 95 5.55 14.45 3.24
CA LEU A 95 5.52 15.88 3.56
C LEU A 95 6.71 16.61 2.92
N ALA A 96 7.92 16.11 3.17
CA ALA A 96 9.15 16.77 2.76
C ALA A 96 10.28 15.75 2.57
N LYS A 97 11.22 16.08 1.69
CA LYS A 97 12.43 15.30 1.43
C LYS A 97 13.65 16.17 1.65
N ASN A 98 14.57 15.72 2.50
CA ASN A 98 15.85 16.38 2.76
C ASN A 98 16.99 15.37 2.57
N GLY A 99 17.62 15.40 1.40
CA GLY A 99 18.56 14.36 0.99
C GLY A 99 17.87 13.00 0.92
N GLN A 100 18.31 12.07 1.77
CA GLN A 100 17.73 10.72 1.88
C GLN A 100 16.60 10.63 2.91
N LEU A 101 16.35 11.69 3.69
CA LEU A 101 15.31 11.67 4.72
C LEU A 101 13.96 12.05 4.12
N LEU A 102 12.95 11.20 4.29
CA LEU A 102 11.57 11.43 3.89
C LEU A 102 10.71 11.66 5.13
N THR A 103 10.30 12.90 5.39
CA THR A 103 9.28 13.18 6.41
C THR A 103 7.93 12.71 5.91
N VAL A 104 7.27 11.85 6.67
CA VAL A 104 6.00 11.22 6.28
C VAL A 104 4.98 11.31 7.41
N ALA A 105 3.79 11.83 7.12
CA ALA A 105 2.68 11.84 8.06
C ALA A 105 1.98 10.48 8.04
N MET A 106 1.92 9.84 9.21
CA MET A 106 1.13 8.63 9.42
C MET A 106 -0.32 8.99 9.79
N PRO A 107 -1.33 8.19 9.40
CA PRO A 107 -2.71 8.33 9.84
C PRO A 107 -2.83 7.89 11.31
N ALA A 108 -2.50 8.78 12.24
CA ALA A 108 -2.16 8.49 13.63
C ALA A 108 -0.93 7.57 13.81
N LEU A 109 -0.95 6.36 13.26
CA LEU A 109 0.14 5.38 13.34
C LEU A 109 0.07 4.39 12.17
N VAL A 110 1.22 3.93 11.67
CA VAL A 110 1.32 2.68 10.90
C VAL A 110 2.32 1.73 11.57
N PRO A 111 2.24 0.41 11.36
CA PRO A 111 3.21 -0.53 11.88
C PRO A 111 4.59 -0.28 11.27
N ALA A 112 5.64 -0.62 12.02
CA ALA A 112 7.03 -0.43 11.57
C ALA A 112 7.31 -1.11 10.21
N ALA A 113 6.67 -2.25 9.94
CA ALA A 113 6.81 -2.97 8.67
C ALA A 113 6.36 -2.14 7.46
N VAL A 114 5.36 -1.25 7.61
CA VAL A 114 4.89 -0.37 6.54
C VAL A 114 5.93 0.72 6.24
N LEU A 115 6.61 1.23 7.26
CA LEU A 115 7.71 2.18 7.07
C LEU A 115 8.95 1.48 6.47
N ASP A 116 9.25 0.25 6.88
CA ASP A 116 10.32 -0.54 6.28
C ASP A 116 10.04 -0.84 4.79
N GLU A 117 8.78 -1.11 4.44
CA GLU A 117 8.33 -1.26 3.06
C GLU A 117 8.50 0.04 2.27
N LEU A 118 8.06 1.18 2.81
CA LEU A 118 8.27 2.50 2.20
C LEU A 118 9.76 2.77 1.97
N ALA A 119 10.60 2.46 2.95
CA ALA A 119 12.04 2.66 2.82
C ALA A 119 12.65 1.81 1.70
N ARG A 120 12.20 0.55 1.60
CA ARG A 120 12.66 -0.39 0.57
C ARG A 120 12.17 0.00 -0.82
N GLU A 121 10.91 0.42 -0.97
CA GLU A 121 10.36 0.80 -2.27
C GLU A 121 10.95 2.12 -2.79
N THR A 122 11.09 3.12 -1.91
CA THR A 122 11.52 4.47 -2.32
C THR A 122 13.04 4.67 -2.26
N GLY A 123 13.75 3.80 -1.52
CA GLY A 123 15.17 4.01 -1.18
C GLY A 123 15.43 5.14 -0.18
N LEU A 124 14.37 5.79 0.33
CA LEU A 124 14.46 6.89 1.29
C LEU A 124 14.37 6.39 2.74
N VAL A 125 14.89 7.15 3.68
CA VAL A 125 14.80 6.87 5.12
C VAL A 125 13.56 7.59 5.69
N PRO A 126 12.53 6.86 6.15
CA PRO A 126 11.34 7.49 6.71
C PRO A 126 11.65 8.20 8.04
N ALA A 127 11.20 9.44 8.15
CA ALA A 127 11.09 10.22 9.38
C ALA A 127 9.60 10.39 9.69
N PRO A 128 9.00 9.46 10.45
CA PRO A 128 7.56 9.47 10.69
C PRO A 128 7.17 10.61 11.63
N VAL A 129 6.05 11.25 11.29
CA VAL A 129 5.33 12.19 12.14
C VAL A 129 3.88 11.74 12.25
N VAL A 130 3.17 12.19 13.28
CA VAL A 130 1.76 11.87 13.47
C VAL A 130 0.91 12.89 12.74
N GLY A 131 0.22 12.46 11.68
CA GLY A 131 -0.91 13.18 11.08
C GLY A 131 -2.23 12.66 11.65
N THR A 132 -3.34 13.05 11.02
CA THR A 132 -4.66 12.52 11.39
C THR A 132 -5.19 11.60 10.30
N VAL A 133 -6.06 10.66 10.65
CA VAL A 133 -6.60 9.71 9.68
C VAL A 133 -7.43 10.44 8.63
N MET A 134 -8.26 11.41 9.02
CA MET A 134 -9.16 12.09 8.10
C MET A 134 -8.41 13.05 7.17
N THR A 135 -7.43 13.81 7.68
CA THR A 135 -6.67 14.76 6.86
C THR A 135 -5.76 14.05 5.88
N ASN A 136 -5.14 12.94 6.30
CA ASN A 136 -4.36 12.09 5.40
C ASN A 136 -5.24 11.49 4.29
N ALA A 137 -6.37 10.87 4.64
CA ALA A 137 -7.28 10.25 3.68
C ALA A 137 -7.76 11.27 2.64
N ARG A 138 -8.29 12.41 3.08
CA ARG A 138 -8.75 13.48 2.18
C ARG A 138 -7.66 13.94 1.23
N TRP A 139 -6.44 14.11 1.73
CA TRP A 139 -5.32 14.53 0.89
C TRP A 139 -4.94 13.46 -0.14
N LEU A 140 -4.91 12.19 0.26
CA LEU A 140 -4.61 11.09 -0.65
C LEU A 140 -5.67 10.96 -1.75
N ASP A 141 -6.95 11.13 -1.40
CA ASP A 141 -8.05 11.12 -2.35
C ASP A 141 -7.93 12.24 -3.39
N GLU A 142 -7.45 13.42 -2.99
CA GLU A 142 -7.29 14.59 -3.85
C GLU A 142 -6.03 14.54 -4.74
N PHE A 143 -4.90 14.08 -4.21
CA PHE A 143 -3.59 14.28 -4.85
C PHE A 143 -2.93 13.01 -5.37
N VAL A 144 -3.36 11.84 -4.90
CA VAL A 144 -2.90 10.57 -5.44
C VAL A 144 -4.02 10.09 -6.36
N PRO A 145 -3.75 9.63 -7.60
CA PRO A 145 -4.78 9.03 -8.45
C PRO A 145 -5.10 7.60 -8.00
N GLU A 146 -6.38 7.21 -7.99
CA GLU A 146 -6.73 5.79 -7.89
C GLU A 146 -6.15 5.08 -9.12
N GLU A 147 -5.49 3.94 -8.93
CA GLU A 147 -5.20 3.09 -10.07
C GLU A 147 -6.55 2.59 -10.59
N GLU A 148 -6.99 3.11 -11.74
CA GLU A 148 -7.97 2.40 -12.56
C GLU A 148 -7.37 1.02 -12.78
N LEU A 149 -8.05 -0.02 -12.28
CA LEU A 149 -7.78 -1.40 -12.64
C LEU A 149 -7.77 -1.43 -14.16
N ALA A 150 -6.57 -1.38 -14.75
CA ALA A 150 -6.42 -1.56 -16.18
C ALA A 150 -7.02 -2.94 -16.47
N GLU A 151 -8.22 -2.97 -17.04
CA GLU A 151 -8.75 -4.16 -17.66
C GLU A 151 -7.65 -4.66 -18.59
N ARG A 152 -6.97 -5.73 -18.20
CA ARG A 152 -6.04 -6.42 -19.09
C ARG A 152 -6.86 -6.70 -20.35
N PRO A 153 -6.49 -6.19 -21.53
CA PRO A 153 -7.13 -6.64 -22.75
C PRO A 153 -6.96 -8.16 -22.75
N ALA A 154 -8.07 -8.87 -22.80
CA ALA A 154 -8.06 -10.31 -23.01
C ALA A 154 -7.31 -10.50 -24.33
N ASP A 155 -6.11 -11.08 -24.26
CA ASP A 155 -5.36 -11.50 -25.44
C ASP A 155 -6.33 -12.31 -26.30
N GLU A 156 -6.70 -11.74 -27.44
CA GLU A 156 -7.39 -12.44 -28.51
C GLU A 156 -6.46 -13.57 -28.95
N SER A 157 -6.75 -14.78 -28.44
CA SER A 157 -6.21 -16.03 -28.95
C SER A 157 -6.55 -16.11 -30.44
N SER A 158 -5.62 -15.66 -31.27
CA SER A 158 -5.60 -15.90 -32.69
C SER A 158 -5.21 -17.36 -32.89
N ASP A 159 -6.18 -18.25 -32.74
CA ASP A 159 -6.11 -19.61 -33.26
C ASP A 159 -6.10 -19.54 -34.78
N GLN A 160 -4.89 -19.37 -35.31
CA GLN A 160 -4.61 -19.52 -36.72
C GLN A 160 -4.47 -21.03 -36.99
N GLU A 161 -5.58 -21.68 -37.34
CA GLU A 161 -5.60 -23.06 -37.82
C GLU A 161 -4.62 -23.24 -39.00
N PRO A 162 -3.67 -24.18 -38.94
CA PRO A 162 -2.92 -24.57 -40.13
C PRO A 162 -3.79 -25.45 -41.02
N SER A 163 -4.13 -24.91 -42.19
CA SER A 163 -4.74 -25.61 -43.33
C SER A 163 -3.99 -26.90 -43.68
N ALA A 164 -4.64 -28.04 -43.53
CA ALA A 164 -4.15 -29.34 -44.00
C ALA A 164 -4.63 -29.63 -45.44
N PRO A 165 -3.78 -30.16 -46.35
CA PRO A 165 -4.22 -30.61 -47.66
C PRO A 165 -4.82 -32.03 -47.62
N LEU A 166 -5.86 -32.24 -48.43
CA LEU A 166 -6.62 -33.50 -48.60
C LEU A 166 -5.80 -34.65 -49.20
N PRO A 167 -6.20 -35.92 -48.99
CA PRO A 167 -5.39 -37.11 -49.28
C PRO A 167 -5.63 -37.72 -50.67
N GLY A 168 -4.58 -38.32 -51.22
CA GLY A 168 -4.59 -39.20 -52.40
C GLY A 168 -3.36 -38.92 -53.28
N THR A 169 -2.57 -39.88 -53.76
CA THR A 169 -2.76 -41.32 -53.92
C THR A 169 -1.41 -41.99 -54.26
N VAL A 170 -1.31 -43.30 -53.99
CA VAL A 170 -0.45 -44.34 -54.61
C VAL A 170 1.01 -44.53 -54.16
N TRP A 171 1.16 -45.36 -53.12
CA TRP A 171 1.88 -46.65 -53.08
C TRP A 171 3.08 -46.87 -54.03
N ARG A 172 4.30 -46.96 -53.45
CA ARG A 172 5.50 -47.52 -54.11
C ARG A 172 6.22 -48.51 -53.18
N GLY A 173 6.56 -49.67 -53.74
CA GLY A 173 7.51 -50.65 -53.19
C GLY A 173 6.83 -51.97 -52.81
N LYS A 174 7.25 -53.15 -53.25
CA LYS A 174 8.55 -53.62 -53.73
C LYS A 174 8.34 -54.86 -54.63
N ARG A 175 9.14 -55.03 -55.69
CA ARG A 175 9.52 -56.36 -56.21
C ARG A 175 11.00 -56.57 -55.91
N PRO A 176 11.39 -57.76 -55.43
CA PRO A 176 12.41 -58.54 -56.13
C PRO A 176 12.07 -60.06 -56.11
N THR A 177 11.95 -60.72 -57.28
CA THR A 177 12.95 -61.56 -58.01
C THR A 177 12.78 -63.09 -57.86
N ARG A 178 12.48 -63.72 -59.02
CA ARG A 178 12.99 -65.00 -59.62
C ARG A 178 12.66 -66.35 -58.94
N PRO A 179 12.82 -67.53 -59.59
CA PRO A 179 13.51 -67.84 -60.88
C PRO A 179 12.76 -68.80 -61.85
N ASN A 180 13.10 -68.76 -63.15
CA ASN A 180 13.65 -69.85 -64.00
C ASN A 180 13.80 -69.35 -65.44
#